data_AF-A0A7Z9L8P8-F1
#
_entry.id   AF-A0A7Z9L8P8-F1
#
_cell.length_a   1.000
_cell.length_b   1.000
_cell.length_c   1.000
_cell.angle_alpha   90.00
_cell.angle_beta   90.00
_cell.angle_gamma   90.00
#
_symmetry.space_group_name_H-M   'P 1'
#
loop_
_entity.id
_entity.type
_entity.pdbx_description
1 polymer ?
#
loop_
_entity_poly.entity_id
_entity_poly.type
_entity_poly.pdbx_seq_one_letter_code
_entity_poly.pdbx_strand_id
1 'polypeptide(L)'
;MSNDKEISANETDASEQQPSTSRVKHSTEDSSMLSPAVSKVGLLIAVFFAGLVAFGLVVLFMTVLKEEPMKLGPMEEYEEMDMPWITAGIIKPQTEPADTDQIQPNQKVIGITLENKARAYLLAALDSVERTVVNDVIDGTPVSITYYPMESLDNEPEKRVRVFVDEHGSTALMMGLMGTGDGKMKIFCQEKEYFQLGSKVFVWHDTDEDGKEDPDEIFQLADLEFEVMNWEDWKKDHPETDVYLGRGTKGETPTNL
;
A
#
# COMPACT_ATOMS: atom_id res chain seq x y z
N MET A 1 -1.92 -72.18 -8.76
CA MET A 1 -1.61 -71.81 -10.16
C MET A 1 -0.87 -70.47 -10.06
N SER A 2 0.44 -70.46 -9.78
CA SER A 2 1.58 -70.57 -10.74
C SER A 2 1.40 -69.59 -11.90
N ASN A 3 2.26 -68.62 -12.22
CA ASN A 3 3.71 -68.43 -12.06
C ASN A 3 3.97 -66.89 -11.98
N ASP A 4 4.86 -66.35 -11.15
CA ASP A 4 6.34 -66.37 -11.12
C ASP A 4 7.06 -65.40 -12.08
N LYS A 5 8.03 -64.69 -11.47
CA LYS A 5 9.27 -64.02 -11.97
C LYS A 5 9.22 -62.52 -12.32
N GLU A 6 9.91 -61.65 -11.57
CA GLU A 6 11.39 -61.38 -11.48
C GLU A 6 11.95 -60.71 -12.75
N ILE A 7 12.30 -59.41 -12.70
CA ILE A 7 13.58 -58.77 -12.29
C ILE A 7 14.66 -58.74 -13.40
N SER A 8 15.07 -57.50 -13.70
CA SER A 8 16.40 -56.97 -14.10
C SER A 8 16.97 -57.16 -15.52
N ALA A 9 17.51 -56.01 -15.95
CA ALA A 9 18.48 -55.69 -17.00
C ALA A 9 19.55 -56.75 -17.35
N ASN A 10 20.02 -56.79 -18.61
CA ASN A 10 21.18 -56.01 -19.11
C ASN A 10 21.47 -56.33 -20.60
N GLU A 11 22.15 -55.40 -21.30
CA GLU A 11 23.05 -55.56 -22.49
C GLU A 11 22.44 -56.18 -23.79
N THR A 12 22.81 -55.85 -25.04
CA THR A 12 24.04 -55.39 -25.74
C THR A 12 23.58 -55.01 -27.17
N ASP A 13 23.88 -53.83 -27.74
CA ASP A 13 25.01 -53.50 -28.64
C ASP A 13 24.81 -53.78 -30.15
N ALA A 14 25.60 -53.06 -30.98
CA ALA A 14 25.75 -52.98 -32.44
C ALA A 14 25.00 -51.81 -33.11
N SER A 15 25.60 -50.95 -33.94
CA SER A 15 26.89 -50.90 -34.64
C SER A 15 27.14 -49.43 -35.11
N GLU A 16 28.30 -48.82 -34.90
CA GLU A 16 29.56 -48.88 -35.67
C GLU A 16 29.60 -47.98 -36.93
N GLN A 17 30.42 -46.90 -36.91
CA GLN A 17 31.44 -46.58 -37.93
C GLN A 17 32.29 -45.33 -37.59
N GLN A 18 33.61 -45.55 -37.64
CA GLN A 18 34.81 -44.72 -37.37
C GLN A 18 35.31 -44.05 -38.71
N PRO A 19 36.55 -43.49 -38.89
CA PRO A 19 37.58 -42.88 -38.00
C PRO A 19 38.28 -41.61 -38.60
N SER A 20 39.42 -41.21 -37.99
CA SER A 20 40.66 -40.62 -38.60
C SER A 20 40.90 -39.14 -38.22
N THR A 21 42.04 -38.63 -37.75
CA THR A 21 43.46 -38.99 -37.47
C THR A 21 44.03 -37.77 -36.70
N SER A 22 45.10 -37.74 -35.90
CA SER A 22 46.46 -38.28 -36.07
C SER A 22 47.26 -38.04 -34.78
N ARG A 23 48.17 -38.96 -34.47
CA ARG A 23 49.16 -38.96 -33.38
C ARG A 23 50.54 -38.59 -33.95
N VAL A 24 51.31 -37.72 -33.29
CA VAL A 24 52.79 -37.78 -33.29
C VAL A 24 53.31 -37.44 -31.88
N LYS A 25 54.26 -38.26 -31.39
CA LYS A 25 54.88 -38.20 -30.05
C LYS A 25 56.30 -37.60 -30.13
N HIS A 26 56.68 -36.93 -29.04
CA HIS A 26 58.00 -36.78 -28.39
C HIS A 26 59.23 -36.26 -29.16
N SER A 27 59.79 -35.16 -28.66
CA SER A 27 61.22 -35.06 -28.33
C SER A 27 61.40 -34.16 -27.09
N THR A 28 62.26 -34.61 -26.20
CA THR A 28 62.72 -34.04 -24.94
C THR A 28 63.72 -32.89 -25.19
N GLU A 29 64.08 -32.16 -24.12
CA GLU A 29 64.97 -30.98 -24.02
C GLU A 29 64.18 -29.66 -24.04
N ASP A 30 64.16 -28.79 -23.04
CA ASP A 30 65.12 -28.57 -21.96
C ASP A 30 64.40 -27.90 -20.77
N SER A 31 64.67 -28.40 -19.57
CA SER A 31 64.21 -27.84 -18.31
C SER A 31 65.04 -26.59 -18.01
N SER A 32 64.60 -25.42 -18.49
CA SER A 32 65.09 -24.14 -18.00
C SER A 32 63.94 -23.29 -17.46
N MET A 33 63.77 -23.41 -16.15
CA MET A 33 63.46 -22.33 -15.22
C MET A 33 62.44 -21.27 -15.66
N LEU A 34 61.18 -21.46 -15.26
CA LEU A 34 60.32 -20.34 -14.86
C LEU A 34 59.87 -20.58 -13.43
N SER A 35 60.71 -20.14 -12.49
CA SER A 35 60.35 -19.94 -11.09
C SER A 35 59.08 -19.08 -10.96
N PRO A 36 58.22 -19.26 -9.93
CA PRO A 36 57.14 -18.33 -9.64
C PRO A 36 57.72 -17.08 -8.97
N ALA A 37 58.57 -16.36 -9.69
CA ALA A 37 58.98 -15.03 -9.30
C ALA A 37 57.91 -14.08 -9.83
N VAL A 38 56.76 -14.01 -9.15
CA VAL A 38 56.06 -12.73 -9.10
C VAL A 38 57.08 -11.79 -8.48
N SER A 39 57.78 -11.05 -9.34
CA SER A 39 58.74 -10.04 -8.93
C SER A 39 58.07 -9.23 -7.82
N LYS A 40 58.77 -8.99 -6.69
CA LYS A 40 58.22 -8.13 -5.64
C LYS A 40 57.72 -6.80 -6.23
N VAL A 41 58.33 -6.35 -7.32
CA VAL A 41 57.89 -5.19 -8.12
C VAL A 41 56.56 -5.47 -8.84
N GLY A 42 56.38 -6.63 -9.47
CA GLY A 42 55.11 -7.03 -10.10
C GLY A 42 53.96 -7.19 -9.10
N LEU A 43 54.23 -7.75 -7.92
CA LEU A 43 53.26 -7.83 -6.81
C LEU A 43 52.89 -6.43 -6.30
N LEU A 44 53.89 -5.55 -6.10
CA LEU A 44 53.65 -4.17 -5.69
C LEU A 44 52.83 -3.40 -6.71
N ILE A 45 53.09 -3.60 -8.01
CA ILE A 45 52.31 -3.00 -9.10
C ILE A 45 50.86 -3.52 -9.07
N ALA A 46 50.65 -4.84 -8.93
CA ALA A 46 49.32 -5.42 -8.88
C ALA A 46 48.52 -4.93 -7.65
N VAL A 47 49.14 -4.84 -6.48
CA VAL A 47 48.53 -4.30 -5.25
C VAL A 47 48.20 -2.82 -5.42
N PHE A 48 49.08 -2.05 -6.07
CA PHE A 48 48.84 -0.64 -6.37
C PHE A 48 47.62 -0.46 -7.28
N PHE A 49 47.50 -1.22 -8.36
CA PHE A 49 46.35 -1.15 -9.26
C PHE A 49 45.06 -1.65 -8.60
N ALA A 50 45.10 -2.72 -7.81
CA ALA A 50 43.94 -3.18 -7.05
C ALA A 50 43.46 -2.13 -6.04
N GLY A 51 44.40 -1.46 -5.35
CA GLY A 51 44.10 -0.34 -4.47
C GLY A 51 43.49 0.85 -5.20
N LEU A 52 43.97 1.15 -6.41
CA LEU A 52 43.42 2.22 -7.27
C LEU A 52 41.99 1.92 -7.73
N VAL A 53 41.70 0.67 -8.10
CA VAL A 53 40.36 0.25 -8.49
C VAL A 53 39.42 0.27 -7.29
N ALA A 54 39.84 -0.26 -6.14
CA ALA A 54 39.05 -0.23 -4.92
C ALA A 54 38.78 1.22 -4.47
N PHE A 55 39.79 2.09 -4.54
CA PHE A 55 39.64 3.51 -4.25
C PHE A 55 38.69 4.19 -5.25
N GLY A 56 38.82 3.91 -6.55
CA GLY A 56 37.92 4.41 -7.57
C GLY A 56 36.47 3.96 -7.35
N LEU A 57 36.25 2.71 -6.96
CA LEU A 57 34.93 2.18 -6.62
C LEU A 57 34.37 2.81 -5.34
N VAL A 58 35.19 3.02 -4.31
CA VAL A 58 34.78 3.73 -3.08
C VAL A 58 34.45 5.18 -3.38
N VAL A 59 35.24 5.87 -4.20
CA VAL A 59 34.95 7.24 -4.64
C VAL A 59 33.66 7.29 -5.46
N LEU A 60 33.47 6.36 -6.40
CA LEU A 60 32.24 6.25 -7.19
C LEU A 60 31.03 5.96 -6.31
N PHE A 61 31.17 5.05 -5.33
CA PHE A 61 30.10 4.71 -4.39
C PHE A 61 29.78 5.90 -3.47
N MET A 62 30.81 6.63 -3.02
CA MET A 62 30.66 7.85 -2.21
C MET A 62 30.13 9.04 -3.01
N THR A 63 30.27 9.08 -4.34
CA THR A 63 29.65 10.13 -5.18
C THR A 63 28.25 9.75 -5.63
N VAL A 64 27.96 8.47 -5.89
CA VAL A 64 26.63 7.99 -6.31
C VAL A 64 25.66 7.86 -5.12
N LEU A 65 26.16 7.52 -3.92
CA LEU A 65 25.35 7.50 -2.69
C LEU A 65 25.42 8.80 -1.89
N LYS A 66 26.07 9.84 -2.44
CA LYS A 66 25.90 11.18 -1.88
C LYS A 66 24.51 11.66 -2.28
N GLU A 67 23.52 11.22 -1.52
CA GLU A 67 22.29 11.98 -1.40
C GLU A 67 22.72 13.39 -0.97
N GLU A 68 22.69 14.33 -1.91
CA GLU A 68 22.71 15.74 -1.56
C GLU A 68 21.58 15.88 -0.54
N PRO A 69 21.84 16.23 0.73
CA PRO A 69 20.76 16.54 1.64
C PRO A 69 19.99 17.64 0.92
N MET A 70 18.75 17.33 0.56
CA MET A 70 17.90 18.24 -0.19
C MET A 70 17.97 19.54 0.58
N LYS A 71 18.69 20.53 0.05
CA LYS A 71 18.72 21.86 0.63
C LYS A 71 17.34 22.38 0.31
N LEU A 72 16.40 22.11 1.22
CA LEU A 72 15.20 22.88 1.32
C LEU A 72 15.71 24.32 1.29
N GLY A 73 15.32 25.07 0.26
CA GLY A 73 15.51 26.51 0.29
C GLY A 73 14.91 27.05 1.58
N PRO A 74 15.04 28.36 1.87
CA PRO A 74 14.05 28.96 2.76
C PRO A 74 12.69 28.45 2.26
N MET A 75 11.86 27.87 3.15
CA MET A 75 10.49 27.56 2.77
C MET A 75 9.97 28.87 2.20
N GLU A 76 9.83 28.93 0.88
CA GLU A 76 8.87 29.85 0.30
C GLU A 76 7.61 29.43 1.01
N GLU A 77 7.13 30.32 1.88
CA GLU A 77 5.79 30.31 2.44
C GLU A 77 4.92 29.84 1.29
N TYR A 78 4.52 28.56 1.34
CA TYR A 78 3.75 27.97 0.26
C TYR A 78 2.50 28.84 0.25
N GLU A 79 2.39 29.73 -0.75
CA GLU A 79 1.13 30.37 -1.06
C GLU A 79 0.14 29.21 -1.13
N GLU A 80 -0.76 29.20 -0.15
CA GLU A 80 -1.74 28.16 0.12
C GLU A 80 -2.32 27.74 -1.22
N MET A 81 -1.93 26.56 -1.73
CA MET A 81 -2.50 26.04 -2.97
C MET A 81 -4.02 26.02 -2.76
N ASP A 82 -4.75 26.73 -3.64
CA ASP A 82 -6.20 26.73 -3.85
C ASP A 82 -6.72 25.31 -4.14
N MET A 83 -6.60 24.40 -3.17
CA MET A 83 -7.34 23.15 -3.09
C MET A 83 -8.66 23.46 -2.40
N PRO A 84 -9.80 22.84 -2.77
CA PRO A 84 -11.10 23.19 -2.22
C PRO A 84 -11.11 22.84 -0.73
N TRP A 85 -10.82 23.81 0.14
CA TRP A 85 -10.51 23.56 1.55
C TRP A 85 -11.69 22.93 2.32
N ILE A 86 -12.91 22.94 1.79
CA ILE A 86 -14.03 22.25 2.43
C ILE A 86 -14.88 21.55 1.35
N THR A 87 -15.05 20.24 1.48
CA THR A 87 -15.91 19.45 0.61
C THR A 87 -16.84 18.58 1.45
N ALA A 88 -18.15 18.76 1.27
CA ALA A 88 -19.12 17.85 1.85
C ALA A 88 -18.95 16.43 1.30
N GLY A 89 -19.23 15.45 2.16
CA GLY A 89 -19.32 14.05 1.75
C GLY A 89 -20.54 13.79 0.86
N ILE A 90 -20.59 12.59 0.31
CA ILE A 90 -21.77 12.10 -0.44
C ILE A 90 -22.88 11.79 0.57
N ILE A 91 -24.12 12.23 0.34
CA ILE A 91 -25.24 12.09 1.30
C ILE A 91 -26.36 11.17 0.79
N LYS A 92 -26.29 10.76 -0.48
CA LYS A 92 -27.19 9.79 -1.11
C LYS A 92 -26.35 8.89 -2.02
N PRO A 93 -25.57 7.97 -1.43
CA PRO A 93 -24.80 7.02 -2.23
C PRO A 93 -25.78 6.17 -3.06
N GLN A 94 -25.48 6.03 -4.35
CA GLN A 94 -26.13 5.05 -5.20
C GLN A 94 -25.42 3.72 -5.02
N THR A 95 -26.20 2.68 -4.78
CA THR A 95 -25.70 1.33 -4.64
C THR A 95 -26.21 0.43 -5.75
N GLU A 96 -25.46 -0.63 -5.99
CA GLU A 96 -25.84 -1.71 -6.89
C GLU A 96 -25.95 -3.03 -6.10
N PRO A 97 -26.76 -3.99 -6.55
CA PRO A 97 -26.82 -5.30 -5.91
C PRO A 97 -25.51 -6.09 -6.08
N ALA A 98 -25.32 -7.13 -5.26
CA ALA A 98 -24.12 -7.97 -5.26
C ALA A 98 -23.82 -8.73 -6.58
N ASP A 99 -24.79 -8.83 -7.49
CA ASP A 99 -24.63 -9.49 -8.79
C ASP A 99 -24.08 -8.57 -9.90
N THR A 100 -23.73 -7.32 -9.57
CA THR A 100 -23.06 -6.40 -10.50
C THR A 100 -21.76 -6.97 -11.07
N ASP A 101 -21.52 -6.70 -12.36
CA ASP A 101 -20.31 -7.07 -13.10
C ASP A 101 -19.23 -5.97 -13.06
N GLN A 102 -19.50 -4.85 -12.40
CA GLN A 102 -18.60 -3.71 -12.32
C GLN A 102 -17.46 -3.88 -11.31
N ILE A 103 -17.50 -4.90 -10.44
CA ILE A 103 -16.46 -5.18 -9.45
C ILE A 103 -15.79 -6.51 -9.75
N GLN A 104 -14.47 -6.49 -9.85
CA GLN A 104 -13.64 -7.69 -9.97
C GLN A 104 -13.56 -8.43 -8.62
N PRO A 105 -13.50 -9.78 -8.62
CA PRO A 105 -13.46 -10.60 -7.39
C PRO A 105 -12.41 -10.16 -6.36
N ASN A 106 -11.24 -9.72 -6.82
CA ASN A 106 -10.09 -9.36 -5.98
C ASN A 106 -10.07 -7.88 -5.54
N GLN A 107 -11.02 -7.05 -5.97
CA GLN A 107 -11.07 -5.66 -5.52
C GLN A 107 -11.47 -5.61 -4.05
N LYS A 108 -10.85 -4.68 -3.31
CA LYS A 108 -11.14 -4.50 -1.89
C LYS A 108 -12.44 -3.73 -1.69
N VAL A 109 -13.23 -4.19 -0.74
CA VAL A 109 -14.42 -3.50 -0.24
C VAL A 109 -14.27 -3.26 1.26
N ILE A 110 -14.90 -2.19 1.74
CA ILE A 110 -15.19 -1.97 3.15
C ILE A 110 -16.59 -2.54 3.36
N GLY A 111 -16.67 -3.65 4.07
CA GLY A 111 -17.93 -4.30 4.44
C GLY A 111 -18.37 -3.85 5.82
N ILE A 112 -19.65 -3.53 5.96
CA ILE A 112 -20.30 -3.25 7.23
C ILE A 112 -21.55 -4.10 7.37
N THR A 113 -21.78 -4.59 8.59
CA THR A 113 -23.00 -5.30 8.95
C THR A 113 -23.67 -4.53 10.06
N LEU A 114 -24.83 -3.96 9.77
CA LEU A 114 -25.65 -3.28 10.75
C LEU A 114 -26.92 -4.09 10.98
N GLU A 115 -27.05 -4.63 12.19
CA GLU A 115 -28.07 -5.63 12.54
C GLU A 115 -28.08 -6.81 11.56
N ASN A 116 -29.06 -6.87 10.65
CA ASN A 116 -29.20 -7.91 9.64
C ASN A 116 -29.02 -7.39 8.21
N LYS A 117 -28.46 -6.19 8.02
CA LYS A 117 -28.19 -5.63 6.69
C LYS A 117 -26.70 -5.44 6.47
N ALA A 118 -26.22 -6.07 5.41
CA ALA A 118 -24.88 -5.89 4.88
C ALA A 118 -24.86 -4.76 3.84
N ARG A 119 -23.82 -3.92 3.91
CA ARG A 119 -23.51 -2.90 2.91
C ARG A 119 -22.01 -2.91 2.65
N ALA A 120 -21.64 -2.81 1.38
CA ALA A 120 -20.24 -2.72 0.95
C ALA A 120 -19.95 -1.37 0.31
N TYR A 121 -18.70 -0.92 0.42
CA TYR A 121 -18.18 0.24 -0.29
C TYR A 121 -16.91 -0.16 -1.02
N LEU A 122 -16.89 -0.01 -2.34
CA LEU A 122 -15.70 -0.27 -3.13
C LEU A 122 -14.59 0.69 -2.67
N LEU A 123 -13.47 0.15 -2.15
CA LEU A 123 -12.41 0.97 -1.56
C LEU A 123 -11.85 1.99 -2.57
N ALA A 124 -11.63 1.55 -3.82
CA ALA A 124 -11.13 2.40 -4.90
C ALA A 124 -12.10 3.55 -5.26
N ALA A 125 -13.39 3.46 -4.91
CA ALA A 125 -14.33 4.54 -5.13
C ALA A 125 -14.14 5.73 -4.18
N LEU A 126 -13.49 5.50 -3.04
CA LEU A 126 -13.19 6.50 -2.01
C LEU A 126 -11.84 7.19 -2.25
N ASP A 127 -11.08 6.77 -3.27
CA ASP A 127 -9.71 7.24 -3.57
C ASP A 127 -9.69 8.60 -4.29
N SER A 128 -10.50 9.54 -3.80
CA SER A 128 -10.44 10.94 -4.20
C SER A 128 -10.92 11.85 -3.08
N VAL A 129 -10.38 13.07 -3.04
CA VAL A 129 -10.75 14.13 -2.08
C VAL A 129 -12.27 14.39 -2.05
N GLU A 130 -12.96 14.23 -3.17
CA GLU A 130 -14.41 14.46 -3.25
C GLU A 130 -15.26 13.29 -2.76
N ARG A 131 -14.67 12.10 -2.62
CA ARG A 131 -15.37 10.85 -2.31
C ARG A 131 -14.83 10.12 -1.08
N THR A 132 -13.81 10.67 -0.43
CA THR A 132 -13.23 10.15 0.82
C THR A 132 -14.28 10.02 1.93
N VAL A 133 -15.33 10.85 1.92
CA VAL A 133 -16.42 10.81 2.91
C VAL A 133 -17.73 10.42 2.23
N VAL A 134 -18.34 9.34 2.71
CA VAL A 134 -19.65 8.85 2.27
C VAL A 134 -20.58 8.73 3.47
N ASN A 135 -21.64 9.52 3.47
CA ASN A 135 -22.70 9.56 4.46
C ASN A 135 -23.91 8.82 3.91
N ASP A 136 -24.16 7.65 4.47
CA ASP A 136 -25.19 6.71 4.06
C ASP A 136 -26.31 6.62 5.11
N VAL A 137 -27.41 5.99 4.73
CA VAL A 137 -28.49 5.61 5.64
C VAL A 137 -28.85 4.16 5.34
N ILE A 138 -28.54 3.27 6.27
CA ILE A 138 -28.76 1.83 6.13
C ILE A 138 -29.90 1.44 7.04
N ASP A 139 -31.01 1.02 6.43
CA ASP A 139 -32.25 0.68 7.13
C ASP A 139 -32.79 1.77 8.07
N GLY A 140 -32.51 3.04 7.76
CA GLY A 140 -32.91 4.18 8.58
C GLY A 140 -31.83 4.66 9.54
N THR A 141 -30.73 3.91 9.71
CA THR A 141 -29.61 4.28 10.57
C THR A 141 -28.53 5.03 9.80
N PRO A 142 -28.18 6.27 10.18
CA PRO A 142 -27.09 7.02 9.56
C PRO A 142 -25.73 6.40 9.85
N VAL A 143 -24.94 6.26 8.79
CA VAL A 143 -23.56 5.75 8.84
C VAL A 143 -22.67 6.65 8.01
N SER A 144 -21.47 6.95 8.48
CA SER A 144 -20.46 7.69 7.71
C SER A 144 -19.17 6.91 7.58
N ILE A 145 -18.71 6.77 6.35
CA ILE A 145 -17.47 6.11 6.00
C ILE A 145 -16.48 7.20 5.62
N THR A 146 -15.29 7.17 6.22
CA THR A 146 -14.19 8.04 5.85
C THR A 146 -12.98 7.21 5.44
N TYR A 147 -12.25 7.66 4.44
CA TYR A 147 -11.06 6.97 3.94
C TYR A 147 -9.96 7.97 3.61
N TYR A 148 -8.82 7.94 4.30
CA TYR A 148 -7.70 8.81 3.96
C TYR A 148 -7.05 8.36 2.63
N PRO A 149 -7.17 9.13 1.53
CA PRO A 149 -6.76 8.65 0.21
C PRO A 149 -5.27 8.86 -0.07
N MET A 150 -4.58 9.64 0.75
CA MET A 150 -3.15 9.91 0.56
C MET A 150 -2.29 8.73 1.05
N GLU A 151 -1.05 8.69 0.56
CA GLU A 151 -0.04 7.80 1.13
C GLU A 151 0.15 8.15 2.62
N SER A 152 -0.10 7.17 3.49
CA SER A 152 0.25 7.24 4.90
C SER A 152 1.47 6.37 5.17
N LEU A 153 2.15 6.62 6.29
CA LEU A 153 3.29 5.81 6.74
C LEU A 153 2.95 4.31 6.84
N ASP A 154 1.68 3.99 7.06
CA ASP A 154 1.13 2.65 6.97
C ASP A 154 0.38 2.47 5.63
N ASN A 155 0.81 1.51 4.80
CA ASN A 155 0.16 1.20 3.52
C ASN A 155 -1.07 0.27 3.66
N GLU A 156 -1.49 -0.03 4.88
CA GLU A 156 -2.62 -0.91 5.16
C GLU A 156 -3.94 -0.14 5.02
N PRO A 157 -4.87 -0.57 4.13
CA PRO A 157 -6.11 0.16 3.89
C PRO A 157 -7.00 0.25 5.13
N GLU A 158 -7.00 -0.77 5.99
CA GLU A 158 -7.83 -0.82 7.20
C GLU A 158 -7.50 0.30 8.19
N LYS A 159 -6.23 0.70 8.22
CA LYS A 159 -5.77 1.80 9.07
C LYS A 159 -6.19 3.17 8.53
N ARG A 160 -6.66 3.25 7.28
CA ARG A 160 -7.09 4.51 6.65
C ARG A 160 -8.60 4.69 6.66
N VAL A 161 -9.35 3.67 7.06
CA VAL A 161 -10.81 3.66 7.08
C VAL A 161 -11.33 3.93 8.48
N ARG A 162 -12.40 4.71 8.58
CA ARG A 162 -13.28 4.74 9.75
C ARG A 162 -14.73 4.65 9.33
N VAL A 163 -15.53 4.07 10.20
CA VAL A 163 -16.98 4.00 10.03
C VAL A 163 -17.62 4.49 11.33
N PHE A 164 -18.47 5.49 11.20
CA PHE A 164 -19.21 6.09 12.31
C PHE A 164 -20.68 5.77 12.16
N VAL A 165 -21.37 5.60 13.29
CA VAL A 165 -22.81 5.39 13.34
C VAL A 165 -23.46 6.39 14.29
N ASP A 166 -24.63 6.90 13.90
CA ASP A 166 -25.52 7.65 14.77
C ASP A 166 -26.76 6.79 15.06
N GLU A 167 -26.77 6.13 16.21
CA GLU A 167 -27.86 5.23 16.61
C GLU A 167 -29.19 5.96 16.88
N HIS A 168 -29.18 7.30 16.93
CA HIS A 168 -30.34 8.12 17.26
C HIS A 168 -30.80 9.00 16.09
N GLY A 169 -29.96 9.18 15.08
CA GLY A 169 -30.26 9.90 13.87
C GLY A 169 -31.14 9.09 12.90
N SER A 170 -31.74 9.78 11.93
CA SER A 170 -32.53 9.14 10.86
C SER A 170 -32.19 9.68 9.46
N THR A 171 -31.20 10.57 9.36
CA THR A 171 -30.77 11.21 8.11
C THR A 171 -29.26 11.12 8.00
N ALA A 172 -28.75 11.02 6.77
CA ALA A 172 -27.32 10.97 6.50
C ALA A 172 -26.58 12.05 7.29
N LEU A 173 -25.47 11.66 7.93
CA LEU A 173 -24.64 12.56 8.70
C LEU A 173 -24.08 13.67 7.81
N MET A 174 -24.01 14.89 8.33
CA MET A 174 -23.37 16.02 7.66
C MET A 174 -21.86 15.99 7.96
N MET A 175 -21.17 14.98 7.40
CA MET A 175 -19.71 14.89 7.46
C MET A 175 -19.08 15.26 6.12
N GLY A 176 -17.86 15.79 6.18
CA GLY A 176 -17.05 16.08 5.02
C GLY A 176 -15.59 16.32 5.36
N LEU A 177 -14.81 16.63 4.34
CA LEU A 177 -13.38 16.89 4.44
C LEU A 177 -13.13 18.40 4.50
N MET A 178 -12.26 18.83 5.42
CA MET A 178 -11.77 20.20 5.57
C MET A 178 -10.27 20.35 5.21
N GLY A 179 -9.60 19.24 4.91
CA GLY A 179 -8.23 19.28 4.41
C GLY A 179 -7.39 18.11 4.87
N THR A 180 -6.13 18.13 4.44
CA THR A 180 -5.14 17.10 4.77
C THR A 180 -3.81 17.77 5.10
N GLY A 181 -3.12 17.31 6.13
CA GLY A 181 -1.82 17.85 6.56
C GLY A 181 -1.19 16.98 7.64
N ASP A 182 0.14 16.94 7.72
CA ASP A 182 0.90 16.16 8.72
C ASP A 182 0.50 14.68 8.84
N GLY A 183 0.10 14.06 7.72
CA GLY A 183 -0.37 12.67 7.68
C GLY A 183 -1.77 12.45 8.27
N LYS A 184 -2.53 13.52 8.50
CA LYS A 184 -3.87 13.53 9.09
C LYS A 184 -4.90 14.06 8.09
N MET A 185 -6.14 13.61 8.27
CA MET A 185 -7.31 14.16 7.59
C MET A 185 -8.08 15.04 8.55
N LYS A 186 -8.33 16.31 8.20
CA LYS A 186 -9.26 17.15 8.94
C LYS A 186 -10.66 16.93 8.36
N ILE A 187 -11.60 16.48 9.18
CA ILE A 187 -13.00 16.27 8.83
C ILE A 187 -13.87 17.22 9.62
N PHE A 188 -15.05 17.55 9.09
CA PHE A 188 -16.10 18.18 9.88
C PHE A 188 -17.26 17.22 10.08
N CYS A 189 -17.96 17.35 11.19
CA CYS A 189 -19.19 16.63 11.50
C CYS A 189 -20.11 17.54 12.32
N GLN A 190 -21.35 17.74 11.85
CA GLN A 190 -22.35 18.57 12.56
C GLN A 190 -21.80 19.94 13.00
N GLU A 191 -21.13 20.65 12.08
CA GLU A 191 -20.53 21.98 12.31
C GLU A 191 -19.32 22.03 13.27
N LYS A 192 -18.78 20.87 13.67
CA LYS A 192 -17.53 20.78 14.46
C LYS A 192 -16.38 20.20 13.64
N GLU A 193 -15.17 20.63 13.93
CA GLU A 193 -13.94 20.13 13.32
C GLU A 193 -13.32 18.98 14.12
N TYR A 194 -12.80 17.99 13.41
CA TYR A 194 -12.11 16.84 13.97
C TYR A 194 -10.94 16.42 13.09
N PHE A 195 -9.99 15.71 13.66
CA PHE A 195 -8.84 15.15 12.95
C PHE A 195 -8.89 13.64 13.01
N GLN A 196 -8.70 12.99 11.87
CA GLN A 196 -8.52 11.56 11.73
C GLN A 196 -7.05 11.25 11.48
N LEU A 197 -6.47 10.43 12.37
CA LEU A 197 -5.13 9.86 12.24
C LEU A 197 -5.22 8.36 12.44
N GLY A 198 -5.03 7.60 11.37
CA GLY A 198 -5.18 6.16 11.40
C GLY A 198 -6.58 5.76 11.89
N SER A 199 -6.62 4.95 12.95
CA SER A 199 -7.86 4.51 13.62
C SER A 199 -8.39 5.46 14.70
N LYS A 200 -7.86 6.68 14.84
CA LYS A 200 -8.27 7.65 15.88
C LYS A 200 -8.91 8.90 15.29
N VAL A 201 -9.97 9.41 15.96
CA VAL A 201 -10.58 10.73 15.69
C VAL A 201 -10.56 11.55 16.97
N PHE A 202 -10.15 12.81 16.89
CA PHE A 202 -10.03 13.71 18.05
C PHE A 202 -10.22 15.16 17.62
N VAL A 203 -10.64 16.01 18.55
CA VAL A 203 -10.57 17.48 18.38
C VAL A 203 -9.13 17.91 18.64
N TRP A 204 -8.60 18.82 17.82
CA TRP A 204 -7.30 19.42 18.12
C TRP A 204 -7.53 20.63 19.03
N HIS A 205 -7.02 20.55 20.25
CA HIS A 205 -6.83 21.71 21.11
C HIS A 205 -5.38 22.18 20.96
N ASP A 206 -5.15 23.50 21.12
CA ASP A 206 -3.80 24.00 21.37
C ASP A 206 -3.22 23.17 22.53
N THR A 207 -2.00 22.62 22.34
CA THR A 207 -1.29 21.87 23.38
C THR A 207 -1.34 22.64 24.70
N ASP A 208 -1.58 21.95 25.80
CA ASP A 208 -1.47 22.55 27.13
C ASP A 208 -0.08 23.18 27.34
N GLU A 209 0.10 24.00 28.39
CA GLU A 209 1.40 24.66 28.70
C GLU A 209 2.58 23.66 28.84
N ASP A 210 2.29 22.36 28.98
CA ASP A 210 3.24 21.26 29.11
C ASP A 210 3.51 20.52 27.77
N GLY A 211 2.88 20.94 26.66
CA GLY A 211 3.06 20.33 25.34
C GLY A 211 2.37 18.97 25.19
N LYS A 212 1.41 18.63 26.06
CA LYS A 212 0.62 17.41 25.94
C LYS A 212 -0.62 17.69 25.11
N GLU A 213 -0.86 16.77 24.17
CA GLU A 213 -2.12 16.69 23.48
C GLU A 213 -3.20 16.35 24.53
N ASP A 214 -4.23 17.19 24.66
CA ASP A 214 -5.42 16.90 25.45
C ASP A 214 -6.52 16.41 24.49
N PRO A 215 -6.66 15.08 24.28
CA PRO A 215 -7.66 14.52 23.38
C PRO A 215 -9.06 14.40 24.02
N ASP A 216 -9.33 15.07 25.16
CA ASP A 216 -10.50 14.76 25.99
C ASP A 216 -11.87 15.23 25.43
N GLU A 217 -11.93 15.99 24.32
CA GLU A 217 -13.19 16.12 23.57
C GLU A 217 -13.42 14.89 22.68
N ILE A 218 -14.14 13.91 23.26
CA ILE A 218 -14.52 12.66 22.62
C ILE A 218 -15.41 12.94 21.40
N PHE A 219 -15.01 12.42 20.24
CA PHE A 219 -15.84 12.40 19.03
C PHE A 219 -17.19 11.75 19.37
N GLN A 220 -18.29 12.47 19.17
CA GLN A 220 -19.58 12.12 19.76
C GLN A 220 -20.30 10.95 19.06
N LEU A 221 -19.81 10.51 17.90
CA LEU A 221 -20.37 9.36 17.19
C LEU A 221 -19.63 8.08 17.59
N ALA A 222 -20.40 6.99 17.69
CA ALA A 222 -19.83 5.67 17.94
C ALA A 222 -19.08 5.15 16.70
N ASP A 223 -17.98 4.46 16.92
CA ASP A 223 -17.35 3.64 15.88
C ASP A 223 -18.22 2.42 15.57
N LEU A 224 -18.42 2.14 14.29
CA LEU A 224 -19.04 0.91 13.82
C LEU A 224 -17.94 -0.04 13.33
N GLU A 225 -18.06 -1.32 13.69
CA GLU A 225 -17.15 -2.34 13.18
C GLU A 225 -17.29 -2.50 11.66
N PHE A 226 -16.15 -2.74 11.00
CA PHE A 226 -16.07 -2.93 9.57
C PHE A 226 -14.96 -3.91 9.23
N GLU A 227 -15.01 -4.47 8.02
CA GLU A 227 -13.99 -5.37 7.50
C GLU A 227 -13.49 -4.87 6.15
N VAL A 228 -12.19 -4.96 5.90
CA VAL A 228 -11.62 -4.69 4.57
C VAL A 228 -11.16 -5.99 3.94
N MET A 229 -11.90 -6.48 2.95
CA MET A 229 -11.63 -7.76 2.32
C MET A 229 -11.87 -7.75 0.82
N ASN A 230 -11.55 -8.85 0.15
CA ASN A 230 -11.83 -8.98 -1.27
C ASN A 230 -13.34 -9.07 -1.49
N TRP A 231 -13.82 -8.53 -2.60
CA TRP A 231 -15.24 -8.55 -2.95
C TRP A 231 -15.82 -9.97 -3.01
N GLU A 232 -15.07 -10.93 -3.54
CA GLU A 232 -15.52 -12.33 -3.62
C GLU A 232 -15.78 -12.96 -2.26
N ASP A 233 -14.95 -12.64 -1.27
CA ASP A 233 -15.07 -13.17 0.09
C ASP A 233 -16.28 -12.54 0.79
N TRP A 234 -16.40 -11.21 0.72
CA TRP A 234 -17.53 -10.48 1.30
C TRP A 234 -18.87 -10.97 0.74
N LYS A 235 -18.96 -11.07 -0.60
CA LYS A 235 -20.18 -11.50 -1.30
C LYS A 235 -20.58 -12.94 -0.99
N LYS A 236 -19.63 -13.81 -0.64
CA LYS A 236 -19.92 -15.20 -0.27
C LYS A 236 -20.71 -15.26 1.04
N ASP A 237 -20.36 -14.41 1.99
CA ASP A 237 -20.98 -14.37 3.30
C ASP A 237 -22.21 -13.45 3.32
N HIS A 238 -22.27 -12.47 2.41
CA HIS A 238 -23.35 -11.48 2.27
C HIS A 238 -23.88 -11.37 0.82
N PRO A 239 -24.55 -12.42 0.28
CA PRO A 239 -24.98 -12.45 -1.12
C PRO A 239 -26.08 -11.43 -1.45
N GLU A 240 -26.81 -10.93 -0.46
CA GLU A 240 -27.84 -9.89 -0.57
C GLU A 240 -27.31 -8.46 -0.37
N THR A 241 -25.99 -8.29 -0.15
CA THR A 241 -25.39 -6.98 0.07
C THR A 241 -25.63 -6.06 -1.11
N ASP A 242 -25.85 -4.79 -0.81
CA ASP A 242 -25.69 -3.71 -1.78
C ASP A 242 -24.25 -3.19 -1.72
N VAL A 243 -23.75 -2.65 -2.82
CA VAL A 243 -22.39 -2.10 -2.92
C VAL A 243 -22.36 -0.72 -3.56
N TYR A 244 -21.64 0.20 -2.92
CA TYR A 244 -21.38 1.54 -3.43
C TYR A 244 -20.17 1.56 -4.37
N LEU A 245 -20.34 2.15 -5.56
CA LEU A 245 -19.34 2.17 -6.64
C LEU A 245 -18.76 3.56 -6.95
N GLY A 246 -19.02 4.58 -6.12
CA GLY A 246 -18.50 5.93 -6.36
C GLY A 246 -19.50 6.95 -6.91
N ARG A 247 -20.78 6.60 -6.99
CA ARG A 247 -21.85 7.47 -7.52
C ARG A 247 -22.79 7.89 -6.40
N GLY A 248 -23.20 9.15 -6.39
CA GLY A 248 -24.16 9.64 -5.40
C GLY A 248 -24.34 11.15 -5.46
N THR A 249 -25.25 11.67 -4.65
CA THR A 249 -25.44 13.12 -4.47
C THR A 249 -24.47 13.65 -3.42
N LYS A 250 -23.71 14.69 -3.76
CA LYS A 250 -22.85 15.41 -2.81
C LYS A 250 -23.70 16.25 -1.86
N GLY A 251 -23.31 16.31 -0.59
CA GLY A 251 -23.93 17.21 0.38
C GLY A 251 -23.63 18.68 0.07
N GLU A 252 -24.29 19.57 0.80
CA GLU A 252 -23.96 20.99 0.75
C GLU A 252 -22.71 21.25 1.59
N THR A 253 -21.71 21.89 0.99
CA THR A 253 -20.54 22.36 1.73
C THR A 253 -20.98 23.46 2.69
N PRO A 254 -20.74 23.34 4.00
CA PRO A 254 -21.05 24.40 4.95
C PRO A 254 -20.33 25.69 4.57
N THR A 255 -21.01 26.82 4.67
CA THR A 255 -20.44 28.15 4.37
C THR A 255 -19.88 28.86 5.59
N ASN A 256 -20.19 28.38 6.80
CA ASN A 256 -19.64 28.85 8.07
C ASN A 256 -19.30 27.61 8.91
N LEU A 257 -18.01 27.36 9.14
CA LEU A 257 -17.48 26.39 10.10
C LEU A 257 -16.68 27.15 11.15
#